data_AF-A0A366SHW7-F1
#
_entry.id   AF-A0A366SHW7-F1
#
_cell.length_a   1.000
_cell.length_b   1.000
_cell.length_c   1.000
_cell.angle_alpha   90.00
_cell.angle_beta   90.00
_cell.angle_gamma   90.00
#
_symmetry.space_group_name_H-M   'P 1'
#
loop_
_entity.id
_entity.type
_entity.pdbx_description
1 polymer ?
#
loop_
_entity_poly.entity_id
_entity_poly.type
_entity_poly.pdbx_seq_one_letter_code
_entity_poly.pdbx_strand_id
1 'polypeptide(L)'
;MKFKKLLLGFITIVGMGAFSHQVSAAEGQAMYRLYNANNGEHFYTGNRVEKNLLVENGWRYEGRAWKAAASGQPIYRLYNKNSGEHHYTTSAVEKNWLVTKGWAYEMIASYSMAKDEGAPVYRLFNPNERRAGSHHYTLNTYERDMLLKAGWRDEGVAFYQKAIIIPQPLILDISGWQVPNKINYDELANEVDGVIIRVQHGTEKQGIENYAQYLSGEDTAYKTHIREFQKRGIPVAVYAFVMADSVEEMKREATLFYERAKDFHPVFWWGDFERNTMTEGTMREGAEAFRSQLKALGAQKVGAYIANHLYQSFDLDVDKFDAIWIPTYGANNGLYEGSNPTSTKDFDIHQFTSKGELAGYLGNLDLSRLSGRSSFDYLFGK
;
A
#
# COMPACT_ATOMS: atom_id res chain seq x y z
N MET A 1 -18.66 -4.59 -37.01
CA MET A 1 -18.30 -4.52 -35.58
C MET A 1 -19.44 -5.07 -34.75
N LYS A 2 -19.37 -6.33 -34.32
CA LYS A 2 -20.44 -6.97 -33.53
C LYS A 2 -20.22 -6.60 -32.06
N PHE A 3 -21.13 -5.82 -31.49
CA PHE A 3 -21.23 -5.60 -30.04
C PHE A 3 -21.41 -6.95 -29.34
N LYS A 4 -20.42 -7.38 -28.55
CA LYS A 4 -20.63 -8.43 -27.55
C LYS A 4 -21.47 -7.82 -26.43
N LYS A 5 -22.74 -8.21 -26.34
CA LYS A 5 -23.54 -8.05 -25.12
C LYS A 5 -22.85 -8.89 -24.04
N LEU A 6 -22.17 -8.24 -23.10
CA LEU A 6 -21.59 -8.92 -21.95
C LEU A 6 -22.73 -9.17 -20.96
N LEU A 7 -23.13 -10.44 -20.84
CA LEU A 7 -23.98 -10.90 -19.75
C LEU A 7 -23.10 -10.88 -18.49
N LEU A 8 -23.26 -9.89 -17.59
CA LEU A 8 -22.95 -10.10 -16.17
C LEU A 8 -24.07 -10.96 -15.57
N GLY A 9 -24.16 -12.20 -16.07
CA GLY A 9 -24.87 -13.26 -15.37
C GLY A 9 -23.92 -13.80 -14.33
N PHE A 10 -24.39 -13.85 -13.07
CA PHE A 10 -23.98 -14.83 -12.05
C PHE A 10 -22.53 -15.33 -12.21
N ILE A 11 -21.61 -14.84 -11.39
CA ILE A 11 -20.44 -15.67 -11.04
C ILE A 11 -20.98 -16.80 -10.15
N THR A 12 -21.71 -17.73 -10.75
CA THR A 12 -21.85 -19.07 -10.20
C THR A 12 -20.52 -19.74 -10.52
N ILE A 13 -19.73 -19.98 -9.47
CA ILE A 13 -18.62 -20.93 -9.53
C ILE A 13 -19.22 -22.27 -9.97
N VAL A 14 -19.07 -22.61 -11.25
CA VAL A 14 -19.35 -23.97 -11.75
C VAL A 14 -18.00 -24.62 -12.01
N GLY A 15 -17.57 -25.41 -11.02
CA GLY A 15 -16.30 -26.12 -11.05
C GLY A 15 -16.03 -26.86 -9.75
N MET A 16 -16.81 -27.93 -9.51
CA MET A 16 -16.57 -29.05 -8.57
C MET A 16 -16.29 -28.73 -7.09
N GLY A 17 -17.28 -29.04 -6.24
CA GLY A 17 -17.11 -29.19 -4.79
C GLY A 17 -17.73 -28.04 -4.00
N ALA A 18 -18.85 -28.33 -3.35
CA ALA A 18 -19.59 -27.45 -2.48
C ALA A 18 -18.71 -26.58 -1.58
N PHE A 19 -18.73 -25.26 -1.76
CA PHE A 19 -18.60 -24.23 -0.72
C PHE A 19 -18.89 -22.86 -1.36
N SER A 20 -20.16 -22.44 -1.42
CA SER A 20 -20.48 -21.02 -1.50
C SER A 20 -20.14 -20.40 -0.14
N HIS A 21 -18.87 -20.08 0.08
CA HIS A 21 -18.51 -19.31 1.26
C HIS A 21 -19.08 -17.90 1.09
N GLN A 22 -20.14 -17.60 1.83
CA GLN A 22 -20.51 -16.24 2.17
C GLN A 22 -19.34 -15.66 2.99
N VAL A 23 -18.40 -14.99 2.34
CA VAL A 23 -17.27 -14.35 3.05
C VAL A 23 -17.63 -12.90 3.36
N SER A 24 -18.32 -12.68 4.49
CA SER A 24 -18.34 -11.34 5.09
C SER A 24 -16.91 -10.89 5.37
N ALA A 25 -16.64 -9.58 5.31
CA ALA A 25 -15.32 -9.08 5.70
C ALA A 25 -15.00 -9.50 7.15
N ALA A 26 -13.77 -9.97 7.40
CA ALA A 26 -13.32 -10.32 8.74
C ALA A 26 -13.15 -9.05 9.60
N GLU A 27 -13.17 -9.22 10.93
CA GLU A 27 -12.98 -8.10 11.85
C GLU A 27 -11.70 -7.32 11.56
N GLY A 28 -11.79 -5.98 11.51
CA GLY A 28 -10.63 -5.12 11.32
C GLY A 28 -10.04 -5.16 9.90
N GLN A 29 -10.57 -6.01 9.01
CA GLN A 29 -10.19 -6.05 7.61
C GLN A 29 -10.63 -4.77 6.90
N ALA A 30 -9.81 -4.28 5.98
CA ALA A 30 -10.19 -3.14 5.16
C ALA A 30 -11.28 -3.52 4.14
N MET A 31 -12.24 -2.63 3.96
CA MET A 31 -13.15 -2.61 2.82
C MET A 31 -12.49 -1.85 1.68
N TYR A 32 -12.27 -2.52 0.55
CA TYR A 32 -11.73 -1.93 -0.67
C TYR A 32 -12.80 -1.19 -1.45
N ARG A 33 -12.47 -0.01 -1.98
CA ARG A 33 -13.29 0.74 -2.94
C ARG A 33 -12.74 0.54 -4.34
N LEU A 34 -13.61 0.20 -5.28
CA LEU A 34 -13.28 0.09 -6.70
C LEU A 34 -14.23 0.93 -7.52
N TYR A 35 -13.75 1.50 -8.62
CA TYR A 35 -14.52 2.29 -9.55
C TYR A 35 -14.51 1.66 -10.95
N ASN A 36 -15.69 1.58 -11.57
CA ASN A 36 -15.84 1.10 -12.93
C ASN A 36 -16.13 2.26 -13.89
N ALA A 37 -15.14 2.61 -14.70
CA ALA A 37 -15.25 3.70 -15.66
C ALA A 37 -16.32 3.48 -16.75
N ASN A 38 -16.77 2.24 -16.99
CA ASN A 38 -17.74 1.93 -18.04
C ASN A 38 -19.18 2.25 -17.65
N ASN A 39 -19.52 2.15 -16.36
CA ASN A 39 -20.88 2.31 -15.85
C ASN A 39 -20.99 3.30 -14.67
N GLY A 40 -19.88 3.85 -14.19
CA GLY A 40 -19.81 4.82 -13.10
C GLY A 40 -19.94 4.22 -11.70
N GLU A 41 -19.94 2.89 -11.59
CA GLU A 41 -20.18 2.20 -10.33
C GLU A 41 -19.00 2.32 -9.36
N HIS A 42 -19.33 2.52 -8.08
CA HIS A 42 -18.40 2.25 -6.98
C HIS A 42 -18.80 0.96 -6.28
N PHE A 43 -17.85 0.04 -6.14
CA PHE A 43 -18.04 -1.25 -5.50
C PHE A 43 -17.19 -1.39 -4.24
N TYR A 44 -17.77 -1.96 -3.20
CA TYR A 44 -17.15 -2.12 -1.88
C TYR A 44 -17.10 -3.58 -1.47
N THR A 45 -15.89 -4.07 -1.20
CA THR A 45 -15.69 -5.47 -0.80
C THR A 45 -14.56 -5.62 0.21
N GLY A 46 -14.73 -6.52 1.17
CA GLY A 46 -13.63 -6.98 2.03
C GLY A 46 -12.81 -8.10 1.39
N ASN A 47 -13.28 -8.67 0.28
CA ASN A 47 -12.66 -9.82 -0.35
C ASN A 47 -11.56 -9.37 -1.33
N ARG A 48 -10.30 -9.66 -0.98
CA ARG A 48 -9.13 -9.33 -1.82
C ARG A 48 -9.15 -10.03 -3.18
N VAL A 49 -9.69 -11.25 -3.27
CA VAL A 49 -9.81 -11.99 -4.53
C VAL A 49 -10.84 -11.32 -5.44
N GLU A 50 -11.99 -10.93 -4.90
CA GLU A 50 -13.02 -10.17 -5.63
C GLU A 50 -12.46 -8.84 -6.14
N LYS A 51 -11.76 -8.09 -5.28
CA LYS A 51 -11.05 -6.86 -5.65
C LYS A 51 -10.06 -7.09 -6.80
N ASN A 52 -9.15 -8.07 -6.69
CA ASN A 52 -8.13 -8.32 -7.71
C ASN A 52 -8.74 -8.70 -9.06
N LEU A 53 -9.75 -9.59 -9.05
CA LEU A 53 -10.46 -9.98 -10.28
C LEU A 53 -11.12 -8.78 -10.96
N LEU A 54 -11.74 -7.87 -10.20
CA LEU A 54 -12.34 -6.67 -10.76
C LEU A 54 -11.28 -5.75 -11.41
N VAL A 55 -10.13 -5.57 -10.75
CA VAL A 55 -9.02 -4.78 -11.33
C VAL A 55 -8.46 -5.40 -12.60
N GLU A 56 -8.28 -6.72 -12.63
CA GLU A 56 -7.88 -7.45 -13.84
C GLU A 56 -8.91 -7.31 -14.98
N ASN A 57 -10.18 -7.09 -14.64
CA ASN A 57 -11.26 -6.80 -15.59
C ASN A 57 -11.44 -5.30 -15.89
N GLY A 58 -10.47 -4.46 -15.54
CA GLY A 58 -10.41 -3.05 -15.91
C GLY A 58 -11.12 -2.09 -14.94
N TRP A 59 -11.48 -2.55 -13.74
CA TRP A 59 -11.91 -1.65 -12.67
C TRP A 59 -10.68 -0.95 -12.07
N ARG A 60 -10.85 0.29 -11.62
CA ARG A 60 -9.83 1.02 -10.90
C ARG A 60 -9.95 0.74 -9.40
N TYR A 61 -8.87 0.34 -8.75
CA TYR A 61 -8.81 0.29 -7.29
C TYR A 61 -8.56 1.70 -6.75
N GLU A 62 -9.41 2.16 -5.83
CA GLU A 62 -9.38 3.54 -5.29
C GLU A 62 -9.03 3.59 -3.80
N GLY A 63 -8.35 2.55 -3.31
CA GLY A 63 -7.89 2.47 -1.93
C GLY A 63 -8.86 1.79 -0.97
N ARG A 64 -8.49 1.84 0.32
CA ARG A 64 -9.25 1.26 1.42
C ARG A 64 -10.23 2.29 1.97
N ALA A 65 -11.53 2.00 1.90
CA ALA A 65 -12.59 2.93 2.27
C ALA A 65 -12.76 3.07 3.79
N TRP A 66 -12.75 1.95 4.51
CA TRP A 66 -12.89 1.87 5.98
C TRP A 66 -12.52 0.47 6.49
N LYS A 67 -12.45 0.28 7.80
CA LYS A 67 -12.34 -1.06 8.43
C LYS A 67 -13.72 -1.65 8.66
N ALA A 68 -13.88 -2.92 8.33
CA ALA A 68 -15.08 -3.70 8.62
C ALA A 68 -15.19 -3.98 10.13
N ALA A 69 -16.41 -3.86 10.67
CA ALA A 69 -16.75 -4.34 12.01
C ALA A 69 -17.20 -5.80 11.97
N ALA A 70 -16.91 -6.56 13.04
CA ALA A 70 -17.33 -7.96 13.20
C ALA A 70 -18.74 -8.16 13.76
N SER A 71 -19.29 -7.13 14.40
CA SER A 71 -20.57 -7.20 15.09
C SER A 71 -21.29 -5.86 15.00
N GLY A 72 -22.58 -5.87 15.34
CA GLY A 72 -23.47 -4.72 15.22
C GLY A 72 -24.64 -5.00 14.28
N GLN A 73 -25.17 -3.95 13.66
CA GLN A 73 -26.30 -4.09 12.73
C GLN A 73 -25.81 -4.60 11.37
N PRO A 74 -26.40 -5.65 10.77
CA PRO A 74 -25.90 -6.21 9.51
C PRO A 74 -26.03 -5.20 8.37
N ILE A 75 -24.99 -5.08 7.54
CA ILE A 75 -25.02 -4.33 6.28
C ILE A 75 -25.23 -5.31 5.14
N TYR A 76 -26.43 -5.30 4.57
CA TYR A 76 -26.81 -6.16 3.45
C TYR A 76 -26.30 -5.59 2.13
N ARG A 77 -25.65 -6.43 1.31
CA ARG A 77 -25.29 -6.14 -0.07
C ARG A 77 -26.31 -6.76 -1.02
N LEU A 78 -26.85 -5.95 -1.90
CA LEU A 78 -27.78 -6.37 -2.95
C LEU A 78 -27.25 -5.99 -4.33
N TYR A 79 -27.56 -6.79 -5.34
CA TYR A 79 -27.18 -6.56 -6.73
C TYR A 79 -28.42 -6.42 -7.63
N ASN A 80 -28.42 -5.42 -8.50
CA ASN A 80 -29.44 -5.23 -9.53
C ASN A 80 -28.90 -5.62 -10.90
N LYS A 81 -29.31 -6.79 -11.40
CA LYS A 81 -28.89 -7.27 -12.73
C LYS A 81 -29.28 -6.36 -13.92
N ASN A 82 -30.26 -5.48 -13.75
CA ASN A 82 -30.75 -4.63 -14.84
C ASN A 82 -29.91 -3.34 -14.95
N SER A 83 -29.55 -2.72 -13.83
CA SER A 83 -28.69 -1.51 -13.81
C SER A 83 -27.20 -1.85 -13.69
N GLY A 84 -26.87 -3.02 -13.15
CA GLY A 84 -25.53 -3.42 -12.72
C GLY A 84 -25.15 -2.94 -11.33
N GLU A 85 -26.05 -2.28 -10.59
CA GLU A 85 -25.75 -1.59 -9.33
C GLU A 85 -25.62 -2.53 -8.13
N HIS A 86 -24.70 -2.21 -7.22
CA HIS A 86 -24.70 -2.72 -5.86
C HIS A 86 -25.26 -1.70 -4.85
N HIS A 87 -26.11 -2.18 -3.94
CA HIS A 87 -26.72 -1.39 -2.86
C HIS A 87 -26.35 -1.95 -1.50
N TYR A 88 -26.06 -1.05 -0.55
CA TYR A 88 -25.65 -1.39 0.81
C TYR A 88 -26.60 -0.74 1.82
N THR A 89 -27.24 -1.55 2.66
CA THR A 89 -28.21 -1.05 3.64
C THR A 89 -28.23 -1.85 4.93
N THR A 90 -28.47 -1.17 6.05
CA THR A 90 -28.78 -1.80 7.34
C THR A 90 -30.26 -2.11 7.52
N SER A 91 -31.13 -1.59 6.64
CA SER A 91 -32.57 -1.78 6.73
C SER A 91 -32.99 -3.12 6.13
N ALA A 92 -33.38 -4.06 6.99
CA ALA A 92 -33.96 -5.33 6.55
C ALA A 92 -35.27 -5.12 5.76
N VAL A 93 -36.02 -4.05 6.05
CA VAL A 93 -37.23 -3.68 5.32
C VAL A 93 -36.90 -3.22 3.89
N GLU A 94 -35.91 -2.34 3.72
CA GLU A 94 -35.44 -1.89 2.40
C GLU A 94 -34.91 -3.08 1.58
N LYS A 95 -34.06 -3.92 2.19
CA LYS A 95 -33.55 -5.15 1.57
C LYS A 95 -34.71 -6.03 1.07
N ASN A 96 -35.67 -6.36 1.93
CA ASN A 96 -36.79 -7.23 1.56
C ASN A 96 -37.63 -6.61 0.45
N TRP A 97 -37.89 -5.30 0.51
CA TRP A 97 -38.61 -4.59 -0.54
C TRP A 97 -37.87 -4.62 -1.87
N LEU A 98 -36.56 -4.34 -1.90
CA LEU A 98 -35.74 -4.42 -3.12
C LEU A 98 -35.72 -5.84 -3.72
N VAL A 99 -35.71 -6.88 -2.90
CA VAL A 99 -35.85 -8.27 -3.36
C VAL A 99 -37.19 -8.49 -4.06
N THR A 100 -38.30 -7.93 -3.55
CA THR A 100 -39.60 -7.97 -4.28
C THR A 100 -39.57 -7.22 -5.61
N LYS A 101 -38.63 -6.27 -5.79
CA LYS A 101 -38.39 -5.53 -7.04
C LYS A 101 -37.37 -6.21 -7.95
N GLY A 102 -36.94 -7.43 -7.63
CA GLY A 102 -36.05 -8.24 -8.47
C GLY A 102 -34.56 -8.01 -8.25
N TRP A 103 -34.16 -7.30 -7.19
CA TRP A 103 -32.77 -7.26 -6.75
C TRP A 103 -32.39 -8.61 -6.13
N ALA A 104 -31.15 -9.04 -6.36
CA ALA A 104 -30.59 -10.21 -5.71
C ALA A 104 -29.97 -9.81 -4.37
N TYR A 105 -30.40 -10.42 -3.26
CA TYR A 105 -29.65 -10.36 -2.02
C TYR A 105 -28.42 -11.25 -2.15
N GLU A 106 -27.23 -10.70 -1.93
CA GLU A 106 -25.99 -11.45 -2.06
C GLU A 106 -25.53 -11.98 -0.70
N MET A 107 -25.35 -11.08 0.27
CA MET A 107 -24.77 -11.40 1.59
C MET A 107 -24.84 -10.24 2.59
N ILE A 108 -24.40 -10.50 3.83
CA ILE A 108 -23.95 -9.46 4.76
C ILE A 108 -22.51 -9.10 4.38
N ALA A 109 -22.27 -7.86 3.94
CA ALA A 109 -20.93 -7.41 3.55
C ALA A 109 -20.04 -7.11 4.78
N SER A 110 -20.63 -6.52 5.82
CA SER A 110 -20.02 -6.18 7.10
C SER A 110 -21.13 -5.86 8.11
N TYR A 111 -20.77 -5.37 9.29
CA TYR A 111 -21.69 -4.86 10.29
C TYR A 111 -21.46 -3.36 10.50
N SER A 112 -22.52 -2.64 10.85
CA SER A 112 -22.47 -1.25 11.28
C SER A 112 -22.15 -1.20 12.77
N MET A 113 -21.16 -0.39 13.11
CA MET A 113 -20.84 -0.04 14.49
C MET A 113 -21.98 0.76 15.14
N ALA A 114 -21.91 0.90 16.46
CA ALA A 114 -22.73 1.87 17.18
C ALA A 114 -22.37 3.30 16.75
N LYS A 115 -23.35 4.21 16.81
CA LYS A 115 -23.21 5.60 16.34
C LYS A 115 -22.14 6.39 17.11
N ASP A 116 -21.93 6.06 18.37
CA ASP A 116 -20.95 6.65 19.28
C ASP A 116 -19.55 6.04 19.17
N GLU A 117 -19.40 4.92 18.45
CA GLU A 117 -18.12 4.24 18.25
C GLU A 117 -17.57 4.39 16.82
N GLY A 118 -18.45 4.54 15.82
CA GLY A 118 -18.10 4.59 14.41
C GLY A 118 -18.29 5.97 13.76
N ALA A 119 -17.56 6.22 12.67
CA ALA A 119 -17.75 7.38 11.82
C ALA A 119 -18.92 7.14 10.82
N PRO A 120 -19.73 8.17 10.49
CA PRO A 120 -20.87 8.01 9.60
C PRO A 120 -20.44 7.80 8.15
N VAL A 121 -20.92 6.72 7.53
CA VAL A 121 -20.84 6.52 6.08
C VAL A 121 -22.10 7.10 5.44
N TYR A 122 -21.92 8.16 4.66
CA TYR A 122 -23.00 8.84 3.94
C TYR A 122 -23.35 8.07 2.67
N ARG A 123 -24.65 7.94 2.38
CA ARG A 123 -25.16 7.42 1.10
C ARG A 123 -25.69 8.59 0.29
N LEU A 124 -25.21 8.70 -0.94
CA LEU A 124 -25.58 9.75 -1.87
C LEU A 124 -26.21 9.13 -3.10
N PHE A 125 -27.25 9.77 -3.63
CA PHE A 125 -27.94 9.33 -4.84
C PHE A 125 -27.79 10.36 -5.96
N ASN A 126 -27.39 9.90 -7.15
CA ASN A 126 -27.34 10.70 -8.36
C ASN A 126 -28.66 10.58 -9.13
N PRO A 127 -29.55 11.60 -9.08
CA PRO A 127 -30.82 11.56 -9.77
C PRO A 127 -30.70 11.65 -11.29
N ASN A 128 -29.50 11.77 -11.86
CA ASN A 128 -29.25 11.83 -13.30
C ASN A 128 -28.62 10.55 -13.88
N GLU A 129 -28.12 9.64 -13.03
CA GLU A 129 -27.64 8.32 -13.48
C GLU A 129 -28.78 7.29 -13.37
N ARG A 130 -28.84 6.38 -14.34
CA ARG A 130 -29.90 5.36 -14.45
C ARG A 130 -29.35 3.93 -14.49
N ARG A 131 -28.02 3.79 -14.45
CA ARG A 131 -27.25 2.55 -14.42
C ARG A 131 -26.61 2.37 -13.04
N ALA A 132 -25.53 1.60 -12.95
CA ALA A 132 -24.87 1.21 -11.72
C ALA A 132 -24.26 2.35 -10.88
N GLY A 133 -23.87 3.48 -11.49
CA GLY A 133 -23.25 4.61 -10.78
C GLY A 133 -24.21 5.54 -10.05
N SER A 134 -25.41 5.07 -9.67
CA SER A 134 -26.44 5.96 -9.11
C SER A 134 -26.30 6.16 -7.60
N HIS A 135 -25.61 5.28 -6.86
CA HIS A 135 -25.31 5.46 -5.44
C HIS A 135 -23.80 5.56 -5.16
N HIS A 136 -23.45 6.35 -4.15
CA HIS A 136 -22.08 6.50 -3.64
C HIS A 136 -22.05 6.43 -2.11
N TYR A 137 -21.01 5.80 -1.55
CA TYR A 137 -20.84 5.62 -0.11
C TYR A 137 -19.49 6.19 0.36
N THR A 138 -19.52 7.10 1.33
CA THR A 138 -18.28 7.75 1.77
C THR A 138 -18.26 8.17 3.23
N LEU A 139 -17.10 8.02 3.87
CA LEU A 139 -16.77 8.66 5.15
C LEU A 139 -16.30 10.12 4.96
N ASN A 140 -15.91 10.50 3.74
CA ASN A 140 -15.29 11.79 3.45
C ASN A 140 -16.38 12.86 3.25
N THR A 141 -16.51 13.76 4.22
CA THR A 141 -17.48 14.87 4.17
C THR A 141 -17.19 15.85 3.04
N TYR A 142 -15.91 16.06 2.66
CA TYR A 142 -15.57 16.91 1.53
C TYR A 142 -16.03 16.30 0.20
N GLU A 143 -15.81 14.99 0.01
CA GLU A 143 -16.30 14.26 -1.17
C GLU A 143 -17.84 14.34 -1.25
N ARG A 144 -18.53 14.12 -0.13
CA ARG A 144 -19.98 14.29 -0.03
C ARG A 144 -20.40 15.69 -0.45
N ASP A 145 -19.82 16.72 0.14
CA ASP A 145 -20.22 18.11 -0.11
C ASP A 145 -19.94 18.54 -1.56
N MET A 146 -18.90 18.00 -2.19
CA MET A 146 -18.62 18.20 -3.61
C MET A 146 -19.66 17.52 -4.51
N LEU A 147 -20.11 16.31 -4.17
CA LEU A 147 -21.18 15.62 -4.91
C LEU A 147 -22.53 16.33 -4.77
N LEU A 148 -22.85 16.88 -3.59
CA LEU A 148 -24.05 17.68 -3.39
C LEU A 148 -24.04 18.95 -4.26
N LYS A 149 -22.89 19.64 -4.35
CA LYS A 149 -22.72 20.77 -5.28
C LYS A 149 -22.87 20.36 -6.74
N ALA A 150 -22.53 19.11 -7.08
CA ALA A 150 -22.72 18.53 -8.40
C ALA A 150 -24.17 18.03 -8.66
N GLY A 151 -25.11 18.26 -7.74
CA GLY A 151 -26.53 17.93 -7.91
C GLY A 151 -26.93 16.54 -7.43
N TRP A 152 -26.04 15.84 -6.70
CA TRP A 152 -26.41 14.61 -5.99
C TRP A 152 -27.29 14.93 -4.78
N ARG A 153 -28.05 13.94 -4.32
CA ARG A 153 -28.92 14.03 -3.15
C ARG A 153 -28.28 13.30 -1.98
N ASP A 154 -28.30 13.94 -0.82
CA ASP A 154 -27.94 13.28 0.44
C ASP A 154 -29.09 12.38 0.89
N GLU A 155 -28.84 11.08 1.03
CA GLU A 155 -29.80 10.13 1.60
C GLU A 155 -29.52 9.86 3.09
N GLY A 156 -28.56 10.58 3.68
CA GLY A 156 -28.19 10.50 5.08
C GLY A 156 -27.14 9.42 5.37
N VAL A 157 -27.07 9.03 6.65
CA VAL A 157 -26.12 8.01 7.11
C VAL A 157 -26.68 6.62 6.85
N ALA A 158 -26.00 5.83 6.03
CA ALA A 158 -26.41 4.45 5.76
C ALA A 158 -25.97 3.48 6.86
N PHE A 159 -24.78 3.70 7.42
CA PHE A 159 -24.18 2.89 8.50
C PHE A 159 -22.96 3.63 9.10
N TYR A 160 -22.41 3.08 10.19
CA TYR A 160 -21.23 3.60 10.88
C TYR A 160 -20.07 2.61 10.80
N GLN A 161 -18.87 3.10 10.49
CA GLN A 161 -17.67 2.27 10.32
C GLN A 161 -16.42 2.94 10.91
N LYS A 162 -15.39 2.15 11.17
CA LYS A 162 -14.12 2.68 11.66
C LYS A 162 -13.30 3.24 10.49
N ALA A 163 -13.01 4.54 10.55
CA ALA A 163 -12.19 5.20 9.55
C ALA A 163 -10.78 4.60 9.50
N ILE A 164 -10.23 4.52 8.28
CA ILE A 164 -8.83 4.22 8.06
C ILE A 164 -8.08 5.55 7.96
N ILE A 165 -7.01 5.67 8.75
CA ILE A 165 -6.08 6.78 8.67
C ILE A 165 -4.77 6.20 8.17
N ILE A 166 -4.38 6.59 6.96
CA ILE A 166 -3.05 6.31 6.44
C ILE A 166 -2.13 7.45 6.93
N PRO A 167 -1.03 7.15 7.64
CA PRO A 167 -0.09 8.17 8.06
C PRO A 167 0.41 8.96 6.85
N GLN A 168 0.47 10.28 6.98
CA GLN A 168 1.02 11.18 5.98
C GLN A 168 2.18 11.97 6.61
N PRO A 169 3.28 12.23 5.87
CA PRO A 169 3.52 11.77 4.49
C PRO A 169 3.74 10.25 4.43
N LEU A 170 3.30 9.63 3.33
CA LEU A 170 3.46 8.21 3.05
C LEU A 170 4.70 7.97 2.21
N ILE A 171 5.60 7.15 2.74
CA ILE A 171 6.85 6.77 2.09
C ILE A 171 6.73 5.32 1.65
N LEU A 172 7.04 5.05 0.38
CA LEU A 172 7.01 3.71 -0.19
C LEU A 172 8.43 3.21 -0.44
N ASP A 173 8.74 1.98 -0.09
CA ASP A 173 9.96 1.33 -0.55
C ASP A 173 9.65 0.13 -1.47
N ILE A 174 10.40 0.02 -2.58
CA ILE A 174 10.20 -1.02 -3.61
C ILE A 174 11.52 -1.49 -4.21
N SER A 175 11.45 -2.61 -4.92
CA SER A 175 12.56 -3.31 -5.55
C SER A 175 12.10 -4.06 -6.80
N GLY A 176 12.99 -4.85 -7.41
CA GLY A 176 12.68 -5.79 -8.48
C GLY A 176 11.59 -6.83 -8.14
N TRP A 177 11.20 -6.99 -6.87
CA TRP A 177 10.04 -7.79 -6.49
C TRP A 177 8.72 -7.16 -6.95
N GLN A 178 8.65 -5.83 -7.04
CA GLN A 178 7.51 -5.08 -7.59
C GLN A 178 7.72 -4.85 -9.09
N VAL A 179 7.43 -5.88 -9.91
CA VAL A 179 7.72 -5.87 -11.35
C VAL A 179 7.12 -4.64 -12.07
N PRO A 180 7.92 -3.80 -12.76
CA PRO A 180 7.47 -2.54 -13.35
C PRO A 180 6.25 -2.61 -14.27
N ASN A 181 6.13 -3.67 -15.08
CA ASN A 181 5.01 -3.81 -16.03
C ASN A 181 3.67 -4.17 -15.36
N LYS A 182 3.67 -4.42 -14.04
CA LYS A 182 2.47 -4.59 -13.22
C LYS A 182 2.09 -3.33 -12.45
N ILE A 183 2.86 -2.25 -12.60
CA ILE A 183 2.64 -0.99 -11.90
C ILE A 183 2.08 0.03 -12.88
N ASN A 184 0.92 0.58 -12.55
CA ASN A 184 0.47 1.85 -13.12
C ASN A 184 1.09 2.99 -12.29
N TYR A 185 2.21 3.53 -12.76
CA TYR A 185 2.92 4.60 -12.06
C TYR A 185 2.14 5.92 -12.01
N ASP A 186 1.23 6.17 -12.94
CA ASP A 186 0.39 7.38 -12.89
C ASP A 186 -0.54 7.34 -11.69
N GLU A 187 -1.09 6.17 -11.36
CA GLU A 187 -1.89 5.98 -10.16
C GLU A 187 -1.02 5.91 -8.90
N LEU A 188 0.01 5.06 -8.90
CA LEU A 188 0.81 4.84 -7.69
C LEU A 188 1.55 6.09 -7.22
N ALA A 189 2.00 6.95 -8.14
CA ALA A 189 2.65 8.21 -7.77
C ALA A 189 1.70 9.20 -7.08
N ASN A 190 0.39 9.11 -7.28
CA ASN A 190 -0.58 9.96 -6.58
C ASN A 190 -0.87 9.48 -5.14
N GLU A 191 -0.39 8.29 -4.77
CA GLU A 191 -0.65 7.66 -3.47
C GLU A 191 0.50 7.85 -2.47
N VAL A 192 1.65 8.37 -2.91
CA VAL A 192 2.89 8.44 -2.12
C VAL A 192 3.51 9.83 -2.18
N ASP A 193 4.16 10.24 -1.10
CA ASP A 193 4.89 11.52 -1.06
C ASP A 193 6.36 11.35 -1.46
N GLY A 194 6.95 10.18 -1.19
CA GLY A 194 8.35 9.87 -1.51
C GLY A 194 8.59 8.37 -1.65
N VAL A 195 9.64 8.00 -2.38
CA VAL A 195 9.99 6.58 -2.60
C VAL A 195 11.45 6.27 -2.25
N ILE A 196 11.70 5.07 -1.73
CA ILE A 196 13.04 4.52 -1.46
C ILE A 196 13.23 3.25 -2.31
N ILE A 197 14.12 3.28 -3.31
CA ILE A 197 14.21 2.23 -4.32
C ILE A 197 15.45 1.36 -4.11
N ARG A 198 15.29 0.04 -4.10
CA ARG A 198 16.43 -0.89 -4.02
C ARG A 198 17.26 -0.80 -5.28
N VAL A 199 18.56 -0.59 -5.14
CA VAL A 199 19.53 -0.59 -6.25
C VAL A 199 20.34 -1.88 -6.27
N GLN A 200 20.57 -2.48 -5.10
CA GLN A 200 21.31 -3.72 -5.00
C GLN A 200 20.92 -4.59 -3.80
N HIS A 201 21.26 -5.86 -3.89
CA HIS A 201 21.27 -6.82 -2.80
C HIS A 201 22.58 -7.62 -2.83
N GLY A 202 23.50 -7.24 -1.94
CA GLY A 202 24.85 -7.77 -1.91
C GLY A 202 25.60 -7.59 -3.24
N THR A 203 26.47 -8.56 -3.53
CA THR A 203 27.27 -8.66 -4.76
C THR A 203 27.23 -10.08 -5.30
N GLU A 204 28.06 -10.37 -6.30
CA GLU A 204 28.22 -11.72 -6.83
C GLU A 204 28.70 -12.73 -5.80
N LYS A 205 29.29 -12.27 -4.68
CA LYS A 205 29.79 -13.14 -3.60
C LYS A 205 28.70 -13.99 -2.97
N GLN A 206 27.45 -13.50 -2.93
CA GLN A 206 26.33 -14.26 -2.37
C GLN A 206 25.76 -15.30 -3.34
N GLY A 207 26.12 -15.25 -4.63
CA GLY A 207 25.66 -16.23 -5.62
C GLY A 207 24.15 -16.23 -5.85
N ILE A 208 23.47 -15.10 -5.63
CA ILE A 208 22.02 -14.98 -5.72
C ILE A 208 21.64 -14.34 -7.07
N GLU A 209 20.89 -15.08 -7.88
CA GLU A 209 20.25 -14.58 -9.09
C GLU A 209 18.78 -15.02 -9.12
N ASN A 210 17.89 -14.08 -9.41
CA ASN A 210 16.46 -14.34 -9.56
C ASN A 210 15.80 -13.21 -10.38
N TYR A 211 14.48 -13.18 -10.49
CA TYR A 211 13.82 -12.16 -11.32
C TYR A 211 13.95 -10.72 -10.79
N ALA A 212 14.29 -10.54 -9.50
CA ALA A 212 14.43 -9.24 -8.86
C ALA A 212 15.87 -8.73 -8.82
N GLN A 213 16.87 -9.57 -9.09
CA GLN A 213 18.30 -9.17 -9.11
C GLN A 213 19.14 -10.03 -10.06
N TYR A 214 20.13 -9.42 -10.68
CA TYR A 214 21.19 -10.13 -11.41
C TYR A 214 22.20 -10.76 -10.45
N LEU A 215 23.01 -11.71 -10.94
CA LEU A 215 24.11 -12.30 -10.16
C LEU A 215 25.05 -11.25 -9.57
N SER A 216 25.25 -10.10 -10.23
CA SER A 216 26.07 -9.00 -9.70
C SER A 216 25.53 -8.32 -8.43
N GLY A 217 24.33 -8.71 -7.98
CA GLY A 217 23.56 -8.05 -6.93
C GLY A 217 22.77 -6.84 -7.41
N GLU A 218 22.92 -6.38 -8.67
CA GLU A 218 22.15 -5.26 -9.22
C GLU A 218 20.66 -5.61 -9.29
N ASP A 219 19.80 -4.73 -8.76
CA ASP A 219 18.35 -4.88 -8.85
C ASP A 219 17.88 -4.77 -10.32
N THR A 220 16.94 -5.61 -10.74
CA THR A 220 16.51 -5.65 -12.16
C THR A 220 15.60 -4.48 -12.56
N ALA A 221 15.02 -3.76 -11.60
CA ALA A 221 13.95 -2.81 -11.84
C ALA A 221 14.27 -1.36 -11.43
N TYR A 222 15.29 -1.13 -10.61
CA TYR A 222 15.56 0.21 -10.03
C TYR A 222 15.61 1.34 -11.06
N LYS A 223 16.26 1.15 -12.21
CA LYS A 223 16.36 2.19 -13.25
C LYS A 223 14.97 2.63 -13.74
N THR A 224 14.05 1.69 -13.89
CA THR A 224 12.67 1.96 -14.32
C THR A 224 11.91 2.65 -13.19
N HIS A 225 11.97 2.11 -11.98
CA HIS A 225 11.31 2.71 -10.82
C HIS A 225 11.73 4.17 -10.62
N ILE A 226 13.04 4.44 -10.59
CA ILE A 226 13.58 5.78 -10.35
C ILE A 226 13.09 6.74 -11.43
N ARG A 227 13.22 6.38 -12.71
CA ARG A 227 12.80 7.23 -13.83
C ARG A 227 11.30 7.51 -13.81
N GLU A 228 10.46 6.50 -13.57
CA GLU A 228 9.02 6.67 -13.58
C GLU A 228 8.52 7.54 -12.41
N PHE A 229 9.08 7.39 -11.21
CA PHE A 229 8.73 8.26 -10.08
C PHE A 229 9.26 9.69 -10.25
N GLN A 230 10.52 9.86 -10.69
CA GLN A 230 11.09 11.19 -10.94
C GLN A 230 10.34 11.94 -12.04
N LYS A 231 9.93 11.24 -13.11
CA LYS A 231 9.11 11.81 -14.19
C LYS A 231 7.80 12.40 -13.67
N ARG A 232 7.27 11.87 -12.56
CA ARG A 232 6.03 12.33 -11.90
C ARG A 232 6.28 13.29 -10.74
N GLY A 233 7.52 13.75 -10.57
CA GLY A 233 7.89 14.71 -9.54
C GLY A 233 8.03 14.11 -8.14
N ILE A 234 7.98 12.78 -8.00
CA ILE A 234 8.14 12.13 -6.69
C ILE A 234 9.64 12.08 -6.33
N PRO A 235 10.04 12.60 -5.16
CA PRO A 235 11.43 12.53 -4.70
C PRO A 235 11.84 11.08 -4.44
N VAL A 236 13.07 10.74 -4.85
CA VAL A 236 13.59 9.38 -4.84
C VAL A 236 14.84 9.29 -3.98
N ALA A 237 14.76 8.49 -2.93
CA ALA A 237 15.90 7.93 -2.22
C ALA A 237 16.19 6.51 -2.72
N VAL A 238 17.34 5.96 -2.36
CA VAL A 238 17.75 4.61 -2.78
C VAL A 238 18.28 3.81 -1.60
N TYR A 239 18.17 2.47 -1.67
CA TYR A 239 18.76 1.58 -0.68
C TYR A 239 19.53 0.41 -1.28
N ALA A 240 20.42 -0.16 -0.48
CA ALA A 240 21.18 -1.36 -0.77
C ALA A 240 21.02 -2.37 0.38
N PHE A 241 20.55 -3.58 0.09
CA PHE A 241 20.55 -4.68 1.07
C PHE A 241 21.99 -5.15 1.26
N VAL A 242 22.56 -4.88 2.44
CA VAL A 242 23.98 -5.08 2.74
C VAL A 242 24.24 -6.54 3.09
N MET A 243 25.22 -7.16 2.42
CA MET A 243 25.60 -8.56 2.62
C MET A 243 27.11 -8.78 2.77
N ALA A 244 27.89 -7.69 2.81
CA ALA A 244 29.33 -7.74 2.95
C ALA A 244 29.76 -8.44 4.24
N ASP A 245 30.88 -9.17 4.19
CA ASP A 245 31.39 -9.97 5.30
C ASP A 245 32.72 -9.45 5.89
N SER A 246 33.26 -8.37 5.33
CA SER A 246 34.45 -7.68 5.81
C SER A 246 34.35 -6.17 5.56
N VAL A 247 35.24 -5.40 6.20
CA VAL A 247 35.34 -3.94 5.99
C VAL A 247 35.69 -3.59 4.54
N GLU A 248 36.51 -4.41 3.87
CA GLU A 248 36.85 -4.21 2.46
C GLU A 248 35.62 -4.43 1.57
N GLU A 249 34.87 -5.51 1.81
CA GLU A 249 33.67 -5.79 1.04
C GLU A 249 32.58 -4.74 1.30
N MET A 250 32.46 -4.20 2.53
CA MET A 250 31.54 -3.10 2.84
C MET A 250 31.83 -1.85 1.98
N LYS A 251 33.11 -1.50 1.80
CA LYS A 251 33.50 -0.39 0.92
C LYS A 251 33.25 -0.71 -0.55
N ARG A 252 33.47 -1.95 -0.96
CA ARG A 252 33.19 -2.41 -2.33
C ARG A 252 31.68 -2.35 -2.62
N GLU A 253 30.85 -2.88 -1.73
CA GLU A 253 29.39 -2.81 -1.81
C GLU A 253 28.88 -1.37 -1.89
N ALA A 254 29.38 -0.48 -1.03
CA ALA A 254 29.05 0.94 -1.05
C ALA A 254 29.46 1.61 -2.37
N THR A 255 30.62 1.26 -2.92
CA THR A 255 31.11 1.82 -4.18
C THR A 255 30.25 1.38 -5.36
N LEU A 256 29.92 0.08 -5.45
CA LEU A 256 29.01 -0.44 -6.48
C LEU A 256 27.63 0.20 -6.38
N PHE A 257 27.10 0.35 -5.17
CA PHE A 257 25.82 1.00 -4.92
C PHE A 257 25.81 2.44 -5.45
N TYR A 258 26.84 3.22 -5.08
CA TYR A 258 26.96 4.60 -5.50
C TYR A 258 27.06 4.74 -7.01
N GLU A 259 27.96 3.98 -7.64
CA GLU A 259 28.18 4.02 -9.09
C GLU A 259 26.94 3.64 -9.90
N ARG A 260 26.11 2.71 -9.39
CA ARG A 260 24.85 2.31 -10.04
C ARG A 260 23.79 3.42 -10.06
N ALA A 261 23.73 4.25 -9.01
CA ALA A 261 22.61 5.17 -8.81
C ALA A 261 22.94 6.67 -8.86
N LYS A 262 24.21 7.08 -8.83
CA LYS A 262 24.61 8.50 -8.72
C LYS A 262 24.04 9.38 -9.83
N ASP A 263 23.96 8.88 -11.06
CA ASP A 263 23.48 9.64 -12.22
C ASP A 263 21.96 9.92 -12.17
N PHE A 264 21.24 9.24 -11.28
CA PHE A 264 19.84 9.54 -11.00
C PHE A 264 19.65 10.62 -9.93
N HIS A 265 20.73 11.09 -9.29
CA HIS A 265 20.68 12.14 -8.27
C HIS A 265 19.69 11.83 -7.13
N PRO A 266 19.78 10.66 -6.47
CA PRO A 266 18.89 10.32 -5.36
C PRO A 266 19.12 11.27 -4.18
N VAL A 267 18.02 11.60 -3.48
CA VAL A 267 18.04 12.58 -2.37
C VAL A 267 18.61 12.01 -1.08
N PHE A 268 18.61 10.68 -0.92
CA PHE A 268 19.10 9.98 0.27
C PHE A 268 19.59 8.57 -0.10
N TRP A 269 20.60 8.08 0.61
CA TRP A 269 21.18 6.75 0.42
C TRP A 269 21.03 5.92 1.70
N TRP A 270 20.49 4.71 1.60
CA TRP A 270 20.23 3.86 2.76
C TRP A 270 21.04 2.56 2.67
N GLY A 271 21.80 2.27 3.73
CA GLY A 271 22.30 0.92 3.98
C GLY A 271 21.21 0.13 4.70
N ASP A 272 20.80 -0.99 4.12
CA ASP A 272 19.80 -1.89 4.70
C ASP A 272 20.49 -3.06 5.41
N PHE A 273 20.48 -3.00 6.73
CA PHE A 273 21.17 -3.93 7.63
C PHE A 273 20.15 -4.86 8.32
N GLU A 274 19.98 -6.07 7.77
CA GLU A 274 19.07 -7.09 8.32
C GLU A 274 19.72 -8.45 8.59
N ARG A 275 21.00 -8.60 8.27
CA ARG A 275 21.75 -9.85 8.49
C ARG A 275 23.15 -9.55 8.99
N ASN A 276 23.60 -10.30 10.00
CA ASN A 276 25.01 -10.29 10.38
C ASN A 276 25.76 -11.23 9.44
N THR A 277 26.41 -10.68 8.41
CA THR A 277 27.24 -11.41 7.45
C THR A 277 28.73 -11.29 7.76
N MET A 278 29.12 -10.43 8.72
CA MET A 278 30.53 -10.17 9.04
C MET A 278 31.22 -11.44 9.55
N THR A 279 32.28 -11.85 8.85
CA THR A 279 33.21 -12.89 9.30
C THR A 279 34.50 -12.30 9.85
N GLU A 280 34.80 -11.06 9.48
CA GLU A 280 35.97 -10.29 9.94
C GLU A 280 35.53 -8.91 10.49
N GLY A 281 35.77 -8.66 11.78
CA GLY A 281 35.32 -7.43 12.45
C GLY A 281 33.85 -7.47 12.87
N THR A 282 33.27 -6.31 13.12
CA THR A 282 31.91 -6.15 13.65
C THR A 282 30.96 -5.49 12.67
N MET A 283 29.64 -5.67 12.85
CA MET A 283 28.63 -4.92 12.10
C MET A 283 28.78 -3.40 12.29
N ARG A 284 29.16 -2.94 13.49
CA ARG A 284 29.47 -1.54 13.79
C ARG A 284 30.56 -0.98 12.87
N GLU A 285 31.68 -1.70 12.76
CA GLU A 285 32.82 -1.31 11.91
C GLU A 285 32.46 -1.37 10.42
N GLY A 286 31.77 -2.45 10.01
CA GLY A 286 31.35 -2.63 8.63
C GLY A 286 30.36 -1.56 8.16
N ALA A 287 29.33 -1.27 8.96
CA ALA A 287 28.34 -0.24 8.63
C ALA A 287 28.96 1.16 8.57
N GLU A 288 29.91 1.49 9.45
CA GLU A 288 30.65 2.75 9.36
C GLU A 288 31.53 2.80 8.12
N ALA A 289 32.18 1.69 7.73
CA ALA A 289 32.94 1.61 6.50
C ALA A 289 32.06 1.81 5.26
N PHE A 290 30.87 1.21 5.23
CA PHE A 290 29.89 1.40 4.17
C PHE A 290 29.43 2.86 4.09
N ARG A 291 29.02 3.45 5.22
CA ARG A 291 28.54 4.83 5.31
C ARG A 291 29.60 5.85 4.91
N SER A 292 30.80 5.73 5.47
CA SER A 292 31.91 6.65 5.19
C SER A 292 32.37 6.56 3.73
N GLN A 293 32.33 5.38 3.11
CA GLN A 293 32.62 5.22 1.70
C GLN A 293 31.59 5.93 0.82
N LEU A 294 30.29 5.80 1.11
CA LEU A 294 29.26 6.56 0.38
C LEU A 294 29.48 8.07 0.50
N LYS A 295 29.77 8.57 1.71
CA LYS A 295 30.09 9.99 1.95
C LYS A 295 31.32 10.43 1.14
N ALA A 296 32.37 9.62 1.10
CA ALA A 296 33.61 9.91 0.36
C ALA A 296 33.39 9.96 -1.16
N LEU A 297 32.46 9.18 -1.69
CA LEU A 297 32.11 9.15 -3.11
C LEU A 297 31.20 10.32 -3.53
N GLY A 298 30.54 10.98 -2.57
CA GLY A 298 29.74 12.19 -2.80
C GLY A 298 28.28 12.10 -2.36
N ALA A 299 27.85 11.00 -1.73
CA ALA A 299 26.52 10.91 -1.15
C ALA A 299 26.38 11.95 -0.02
N GLN A 300 25.45 12.89 -0.15
CA GLN A 300 25.29 13.96 0.85
C GLN A 300 24.59 13.46 2.13
N LYS A 301 23.60 12.59 2.00
CA LYS A 301 22.81 12.03 3.11
C LYS A 301 22.82 10.51 3.03
N VAL A 302 23.25 9.86 4.12
CA VAL A 302 23.41 8.42 4.27
C VAL A 302 22.78 7.96 5.58
N GLY A 303 21.80 7.06 5.48
CA GLY A 303 21.03 6.53 6.60
C GLY A 303 21.20 5.03 6.75
N ALA A 304 20.70 4.51 7.87
CA ALA A 304 20.66 3.07 8.14
C ALA A 304 19.22 2.61 8.33
N TYR A 305 18.78 1.65 7.51
CA TYR A 305 17.70 0.76 7.90
C TYR A 305 18.29 -0.33 8.78
N ILE A 306 17.68 -0.58 9.94
CA ILE A 306 18.18 -1.58 10.89
C ILE A 306 17.02 -2.46 11.33
N ALA A 307 17.09 -3.76 11.07
CA ALA A 307 16.07 -4.69 11.53
C ALA A 307 15.86 -4.57 13.05
N ASN A 308 14.62 -4.34 13.50
CA ASN A 308 14.30 -3.99 14.89
C ASN A 308 14.85 -5.01 15.91
N HIS A 309 14.80 -6.30 15.59
CA HIS A 309 15.30 -7.37 16.47
C HIS A 309 16.84 -7.50 16.50
N LEU A 310 17.56 -6.87 15.56
CA LEU A 310 19.02 -6.92 15.46
C LEU A 310 19.70 -5.64 15.94
N TYR A 311 18.95 -4.55 16.11
CA TYR A 311 19.46 -3.23 16.47
C TYR A 311 20.54 -3.26 17.57
N GLN A 312 20.22 -3.89 18.71
CA GLN A 312 21.14 -3.97 19.85
C GLN A 312 22.35 -4.89 19.58
N SER A 313 22.16 -5.95 18.78
CA SER A 313 23.23 -6.90 18.44
C SER A 313 24.21 -6.37 17.40
N PHE A 314 23.72 -5.55 16.47
CA PHE A 314 24.57 -4.89 15.48
C PHE A 314 25.36 -3.77 16.09
N ASP A 315 24.80 -3.13 17.12
CA ASP A 315 25.43 -2.06 17.88
C ASP A 315 26.01 -1.00 16.94
N LEU A 316 25.24 -0.52 15.97
CA LEU A 316 25.73 0.45 15.00
C LEU A 316 26.00 1.81 15.67
N ASP A 317 26.95 2.57 15.10
CA ASP A 317 27.21 3.96 15.50
C ASP A 317 26.18 4.90 14.88
N VAL A 318 24.93 4.79 15.34
CA VAL A 318 23.75 5.43 14.73
C VAL A 318 23.85 6.96 14.67
N ASP A 319 24.62 7.60 15.54
CA ASP A 319 24.82 9.05 15.55
C ASP A 319 25.65 9.56 14.35
N LYS A 320 26.36 8.67 13.64
CA LYS A 320 27.10 9.03 12.42
C LYS A 320 26.24 9.02 11.16
N PHE A 321 25.07 8.38 11.22
CA PHE A 321 24.12 8.34 10.11
C PHE A 321 23.24 9.58 10.14
N ASP A 322 22.82 10.06 8.97
CA ASP A 322 22.00 11.27 8.86
C ASP A 322 20.53 11.02 9.21
N ALA A 323 20.09 9.75 9.22
CA ALA A 323 18.76 9.31 9.64
C ALA A 323 18.74 7.79 9.92
N ILE A 324 17.81 7.37 10.78
CA ILE A 324 17.59 5.96 11.15
C ILE A 324 16.18 5.50 10.75
N TRP A 325 16.10 4.34 10.11
CA TRP A 325 14.86 3.74 9.64
C TRP A 325 14.68 2.36 10.30
N ILE A 326 13.55 2.14 10.98
CA ILE A 326 13.31 0.89 11.73
C ILE A 326 11.98 0.26 11.31
N PRO A 327 11.93 -1.05 11.04
CA PRO A 327 10.68 -1.77 10.75
C PRO A 327 9.98 -2.23 12.04
N THR A 328 8.65 -2.19 12.07
CA THR A 328 7.81 -2.96 13.01
C THR A 328 6.40 -3.05 12.45
N TYR A 329 5.88 -4.26 12.25
CA TYR A 329 4.68 -4.42 11.43
C TYR A 329 3.37 -4.66 12.20
N GLY A 330 3.44 -4.93 13.50
CA GLY A 330 2.24 -5.31 14.27
C GLY A 330 1.50 -6.48 13.62
N ALA A 331 0.19 -6.31 13.37
CA ALA A 331 -0.63 -7.29 12.65
C ALA A 331 -0.21 -7.50 11.18
N ASN A 332 0.56 -6.58 10.61
CA ASN A 332 1.05 -6.57 9.24
C ASN A 332 -0.07 -6.77 8.21
N ASN A 333 -1.10 -5.94 8.30
CA ASN A 333 -2.31 -5.98 7.47
C ASN A 333 -2.41 -4.80 6.48
N GLY A 334 -1.32 -4.06 6.29
CA GLY A 334 -1.27 -2.87 5.44
C GLY A 334 -1.61 -1.56 6.15
N LEU A 335 -1.93 -1.59 7.45
CA LEU A 335 -2.36 -0.40 8.21
C LEU A 335 -1.47 -0.21 9.44
N TYR A 336 -1.21 1.05 9.80
CA TYR A 336 -0.57 1.37 11.08
C TYR A 336 -1.61 1.39 12.20
N GLU A 337 -1.41 0.53 13.21
CA GLU A 337 -2.34 0.35 14.33
C GLU A 337 -1.69 0.61 15.70
N GLY A 338 -0.69 1.50 15.74
CA GLY A 338 -0.03 1.90 16.98
C GLY A 338 1.20 1.08 17.36
N SER A 339 1.57 0.06 16.59
CA SER A 339 2.77 -0.75 16.83
C SER A 339 4.03 0.01 16.40
N ASN A 340 4.70 0.67 17.35
CA ASN A 340 5.97 1.36 17.11
C ASN A 340 7.17 0.42 17.30
N PRO A 341 8.32 0.72 16.66
CA PRO A 341 9.60 0.11 17.00
C PRO A 341 9.87 0.12 18.50
N THR A 342 10.45 -0.98 18.98
CA THR A 342 10.76 -1.19 20.40
C THR A 342 12.25 -1.18 20.69
N SER A 343 13.10 -1.29 19.67
CA SER A 343 14.55 -1.33 19.83
C SER A 343 15.17 0.00 20.22
N THR A 344 14.56 1.11 19.77
CA THR A 344 14.97 2.49 20.04
C THR A 344 13.77 3.43 19.87
N LYS A 345 13.84 4.61 20.51
CA LYS A 345 12.93 5.73 20.25
C LYS A 345 13.53 6.74 19.26
N ASP A 346 14.82 6.62 18.98
CA ASP A 346 15.62 7.54 18.19
C ASP A 346 15.69 7.07 16.74
N PHE A 347 14.55 7.11 16.05
CA PHE A 347 14.42 6.81 14.62
C PHE A 347 13.64 7.90 13.89
N ASP A 348 13.82 8.01 12.58
CA ASP A 348 13.26 9.05 11.71
C ASP A 348 12.12 8.51 10.84
N ILE A 349 12.31 7.29 10.31
CA ILE A 349 11.34 6.58 9.49
C ILE A 349 10.94 5.27 10.20
N HIS A 350 9.66 4.93 10.14
CA HIS A 350 9.13 3.65 10.59
C HIS A 350 8.46 2.93 9.43
N GLN A 351 9.02 1.79 9.00
CA GLN A 351 8.33 0.87 8.09
C GLN A 351 7.28 0.09 8.89
N PHE A 352 6.01 0.43 8.70
CA PHE A 352 4.93 -0.06 9.54
C PHE A 352 4.21 -1.28 8.99
N THR A 353 4.47 -1.67 7.74
CA THR A 353 3.88 -2.86 7.15
C THR A 353 4.64 -3.26 5.89
N SER A 354 4.62 -4.57 5.60
CA SER A 354 4.99 -5.14 4.31
C SER A 354 3.80 -5.67 3.50
N LYS A 355 2.58 -5.25 3.87
CA LYS A 355 1.31 -5.65 3.23
C LYS A 355 0.43 -4.45 2.88
N GLY A 356 1.06 -3.32 2.59
CA GLY A 356 0.39 -2.15 2.05
C GLY A 356 -0.28 -2.46 0.71
N GLU A 357 -1.38 -1.77 0.43
CA GLU A 357 -2.10 -1.88 -0.84
C GLU A 357 -2.56 -0.48 -1.28
N LEU A 358 -1.93 0.06 -2.32
CA LEU A 358 -2.20 1.38 -2.90
C LEU A 358 -2.76 1.24 -4.32
N ALA A 359 -3.41 2.28 -4.83
CA ALA A 359 -3.81 2.32 -6.24
C ALA A 359 -2.59 2.17 -7.16
N GLY A 360 -2.80 1.60 -8.35
CA GLY A 360 -1.72 1.35 -9.32
C GLY A 360 -0.87 0.10 -9.12
N TYR A 361 -1.02 -0.67 -8.03
CA TYR A 361 -0.36 -1.98 -7.88
C TYR A 361 -1.19 -2.97 -7.04
N LEU A 362 -1.33 -4.21 -7.53
CA LEU A 362 -2.13 -5.26 -6.88
C LEU A 362 -1.37 -6.12 -5.86
N GLY A 363 -0.04 -6.06 -5.88
CA GLY A 363 0.80 -6.77 -4.92
C GLY A 363 0.89 -6.03 -3.59
N ASN A 364 1.68 -6.60 -2.68
CA ASN A 364 1.97 -5.97 -1.40
C ASN A 364 3.07 -4.91 -1.58
N LEU A 365 2.93 -3.82 -0.83
CA LEU A 365 3.88 -2.72 -0.77
C LEU A 365 4.39 -2.54 0.66
N ASP A 366 5.66 -2.21 0.77
CA ASP A 366 6.29 -1.83 2.03
C ASP A 366 6.01 -0.34 2.26
N LEU A 367 5.33 -0.03 3.36
CA LEU A 367 4.89 1.34 3.65
C LEU A 367 5.52 1.84 4.93
N SER A 368 5.98 3.09 4.83
CA SER A 368 6.71 3.79 5.87
C SER A 368 6.06 5.13 6.20
N ARG A 369 6.26 5.57 7.44
CA ARG A 369 5.81 6.86 7.96
C ARG A 369 6.96 7.58 8.64
N LEU A 370 6.82 8.89 8.83
CA LEU A 370 7.70 9.64 9.72
C LEU A 370 7.42 9.28 11.19
N SER A 371 8.47 9.30 12.00
CA SER A 371 8.37 9.22 13.46
C SER A 371 8.02 10.57 14.09
N GLY A 372 8.39 11.66 13.42
CA GLY A 372 8.36 13.04 13.93
C GLY A 372 9.74 13.59 14.33
N ARG A 373 10.80 12.78 14.32
CA ARG A 373 12.18 13.23 14.61
C ARG A 373 12.76 14.11 13.50
N SER A 374 12.56 13.69 12.25
CA SER A 374 12.95 14.43 11.05
C SER A 374 11.72 14.88 10.26
N SER A 375 11.85 16.02 9.57
CA SER A 375 10.84 16.47 8.61
C SER A 375 10.94 15.71 7.30
N PHE A 376 9.84 15.69 6.53
CA PHE A 376 9.85 15.15 5.18
C PHE A 376 10.85 15.88 4.29
N ASP A 377 10.88 17.22 4.35
CA ASP A 377 11.79 18.05 3.56
C ASP A 377 13.26 17.76 3.86
N TYR A 378 13.61 17.42 5.10
CA TYR A 378 14.98 17.01 5.41
C TYR A 378 15.35 15.68 4.73
N LEU A 379 14.44 14.71 4.72
CA LEU A 379 14.69 13.37 4.17
C LEU A 379 14.56 13.31 2.64
N PHE A 380 13.60 14.03 2.07
CA PHE A 380 13.21 13.94 0.66
C PHE A 380 13.27 15.26 -0.12
N GLY A 381 13.47 16.40 0.57
CA GLY A 381 13.73 17.68 -0.08
C GLY A 381 15.07 17.70 -0.81
N LYS A 382 15.14 18.57 -1.83
CA LYS A 382 16.32 18.80 -2.66
C LYS A 382 17.28 19.80 -2.03
#